data_AF-A0A7V1FYM5-F1
#
_entry.id   AF-A0A7V1FYM5-F1
#
_cell.length_a   1.000
_cell.length_b   1.000
_cell.length_c   1.000
_cell.angle_alpha   90.00
_cell.angle_beta   90.00
_cell.angle_gamma   90.00
#
_symmetry.space_group_name_H-M   'P 1'
#
loop_
_entity.id
_entity.type
_entity.pdbx_description
1 polymer ?
#
loop_
_entity_poly.entity_id
_entity_poly.type
_entity_poly.pdbx_seq_one_letter_code
_entity_poly.pdbx_strand_id
1 'polypeptide(L)' 'LSTMITVLTCSKMGLPISTTHTLVGAILGVGMARGITAINRKVVGSIFTSWIVTIPIAAGLTILFYLIGKWLFW' A
#
# COMPACT_ATOMS: atom_id res chain seq x y z
N LEU A 1 11.53 13.57 -4.63
CA LEU A 1 11.27 14.70 -3.72
C LEU A 1 9.87 14.66 -3.13
N SER A 2 8.80 14.55 -3.93
CA SER A 2 7.40 14.54 -3.45
C SER A 2 7.14 13.50 -2.35
N THR A 3 7.59 12.26 -2.53
CA THR A 3 7.45 11.21 -1.51
C THR A 3 8.12 11.57 -0.18
N MET A 4 9.34 12.11 -0.23
CA MET A 4 10.09 12.50 0.96
C MET A 4 9.38 13.61 1.73
N ILE A 5 8.88 14.64 1.03
CA ILE A 5 8.16 15.74 1.66
C ILE A 5 6.90 15.23 2.36
N THR A 6 6.08 14.43 1.67
CA THR A 6 4.87 13.86 2.25
C THR A 6 5.18 12.98 3.45
N VAL A 7 6.16 12.07 3.33
CA VAL A 7 6.50 11.14 4.41
C VAL A 7 7.03 11.89 5.63
N LEU A 8 7.98 12.80 5.46
CA LEU A 8 8.55 13.55 6.59
C LEU A 8 7.53 14.45 7.28
N THR A 9 6.61 15.05 6.51
CA THR A 9 5.53 15.86 7.08
C THR A 9 4.58 15.01 7.91
N CYS A 10 4.11 13.88 7.38
CA CYS A 10 3.23 12.98 8.11
C CYS A 10 3.92 12.35 9.33
N SER A 11 5.20 12.00 9.22
CA SER A 11 6.00 11.50 10.35
C SER A 11 6.12 12.53 11.47
N LYS A 12 6.33 13.81 11.14
CA LYS A 12 6.34 14.90 12.14
C LYS A 12 4.99 15.10 12.82
N MET A 13 3.89 14.79 12.13
CA MET A 13 2.54 14.85 12.66
C MET A 13 2.12 13.56 13.41
N GLY A 14 2.98 12.53 13.47
CA GLY A 14 2.66 11.25 14.10
C GLY A 14 1.62 10.42 13.35
N LEU A 15 1.35 10.72 12.08
CA LEU A 15 0.34 10.01 11.29
C LEU A 15 0.93 8.73 10.69
N PRO A 16 0.30 7.56 10.92
CA PRO A 16 0.74 6.32 10.29
C PRO A 16 0.37 6.34 8.81
N ILE A 17 1.37 6.42 7.94
CA ILE A 17 1.19 6.44 6.49
C ILE A 17 1.97 5.32 5.81
N SER A 18 1.49 4.89 4.64
CA SER A 18 2.17 3.90 3.81
C SER A 18 3.16 4.56 2.87
N THR A 19 4.46 4.37 3.09
CA THR A 19 5.53 4.89 2.20
C THR A 19 5.44 4.33 0.79
N THR A 20 4.99 3.07 0.64
CA THR A 20 4.76 2.42 -0.66
C THR A 20 3.70 3.16 -1.49
N HIS A 21 2.54 3.49 -0.89
CA HIS A 21 1.49 4.24 -1.58
C HIS A 21 1.96 5.63 -1.99
N THR A 22 2.67 6.33 -1.10
CA THR A 22 3.20 7.67 -1.38
C THR A 22 4.24 7.65 -2.50
N LEU A 23 5.07 6.61 -2.59
CA LEU A 23 6.05 6.45 -3.67
C LEU A 23 5.37 6.14 -5.01
N VAL A 24 4.46 5.15 -5.03
CA VAL A 24 3.72 4.78 -6.25
C VAL A 24 2.90 5.96 -6.76
N GLY A 25 2.19 6.69 -5.88
CA GLY A 25 1.44 7.88 -6.24
C GLY A 25 2.31 8.99 -6.84
N ALA A 26 3.51 9.22 -6.30
CA ALA A 26 4.44 10.20 -6.86
C ALA A 26 4.94 9.80 -8.26
N ILE A 27 5.26 8.53 -8.49
CA ILE A 27 5.69 8.01 -9.81
C ILE A 27 4.54 8.12 -10.81
N LEU A 28 3.31 7.77 -10.41
CA LEU A 28 2.13 7.89 -11.25
C LEU A 28 1.85 9.35 -11.61
N GLY A 29 1.93 10.28 -10.65
CA GLY A 29 1.74 11.71 -10.90
C GLY A 29 2.74 12.27 -11.91
N VAL A 30 4.02 11.91 -11.79
CA VAL A 30 5.05 12.30 -12.79
C VAL A 30 4.79 11.65 -14.14
N GLY A 31 4.40 10.37 -14.17
CA GLY A 31 4.04 9.67 -15.39
C GLY A 31 2.86 10.33 -16.11
N MET A 32 1.84 10.76 -15.36
CA MET A 32 0.66 11.43 -15.91
C MET A 32 1.01 12.80 -16.47
N ALA A 33 1.88 13.56 -15.79
CA ALA A 33 2.37 14.85 -16.27
C ALA A 33 3.19 14.73 -17.57
N ARG A 34 3.84 13.58 -17.82
CA ARG A 34 4.56 13.29 -19.08
C ARG A 34 3.68 12.65 -20.16
N GLY A 35 2.41 12.40 -19.88
CA GLY A 35 1.44 11.79 -20.78
C GLY A 35 1.05 10.36 -20.39
N ILE A 36 -0.24 10.05 -20.48
CA ILE A 36 -0.83 8.76 -20.03
C ILE A 36 -0.23 7.55 -20.78
N THR A 37 0.26 7.75 -22.00
CA THR A 37 0.96 6.72 -22.80
C THR A 37 2.32 6.31 -22.21
N ALA A 38 2.94 7.16 -21.39
CA ALA A 38 4.20 6.84 -20.71
C ALA A 38 4.00 5.89 -19.50
N ILE A 39 2.75 5.60 -19.12
CA ILE A 39 2.42 4.75 -17.97
C ILE A 39 2.05 3.34 -18.45
N ASN A 40 2.71 2.33 -17.87
CA ASN A 40 2.32 0.94 -18.06
C ASN A 40 1.06 0.60 -17.25
N ARG A 41 -0.11 0.75 -17.87
CA ARG A 41 -1.42 0.50 -17.23
C ARG A 41 -1.58 -0.91 -16.65
N LYS A 42 -0.91 -1.92 -17.22
CA LYS A 42 -0.94 -3.31 -16.72
C LYS A 42 -0.25 -3.41 -15.36
N VAL A 43 0.92 -2.78 -15.22
CA VAL A 43 1.66 -2.73 -13.94
C VAL A 43 0.86 -1.95 -12.90
N VAL A 44 0.31 -0.79 -13.28
CA VAL A 44 -0.51 0.01 -12.38
C VAL A 44 -1.72 -0.78 -11.87
N GLY A 45 -2.46 -1.43 -12.78
CA GLY A 45 -3.57 -2.31 -12.40
C GLY A 45 -3.15 -3.42 -11.44
N SER A 46 -2.01 -4.09 -11.71
CA SER A 46 -1.47 -5.14 -10.83
C SER A 46 -1.15 -4.63 -9.42
N ILE A 47 -0.64 -3.39 -9.30
CA ILE A 47 -0.35 -2.78 -8.00
C ILE A 47 -1.65 -2.55 -7.23
N PHE A 48 -2.66 -1.93 -7.85
CA PHE A 48 -3.95 -1.70 -7.20
C PHE A 48 -4.65 -2.99 -6.78
N THR A 49 -4.64 -4.02 -7.64
CA THR A 49 -5.21 -5.33 -7.29
C THR A 49 -4.47 -5.96 -6.11
N SER A 50 -3.14 -5.82 -6.04
CA SER A 50 -2.36 -6.35 -4.92
C SER A 50 -2.76 -5.71 -3.59
N TRP A 51 -2.97 -4.39 -3.55
CA TRP A 51 -3.38 -3.68 -2.34
C TRP A 51 -4.73 -4.17 -1.81
N ILE A 52 -5.70 -4.32 -2.71
CA ILE A 52 -7.02 -4.82 -2.36
C ILE A 52 -6.94 -6.26 -1.86
N VAL A 53 -6.15 -7.11 -2.52
CA VAL A 53 -6.02 -8.53 -2.16
C VAL A 53 -5.23 -8.74 -0.85
N THR A 54 -4.27 -7.88 -0.54
CA THR A 54 -3.47 -8.01 0.69
C THR A 54 -4.30 -7.86 1.96
N ILE A 55 -5.33 -7.01 1.98
CA ILE A 55 -6.15 -6.75 3.17
C ILE A 55 -6.99 -7.99 3.58
N PRO A 56 -7.79 -8.62 2.70
CA PRO A 56 -8.53 -9.84 3.02
C PRO A 56 -7.63 -11.00 3.41
N ILE A 57 -6.49 -11.15 2.75
CA ILE A 57 -5.56 -12.24 3.06
C ILE A 57 -4.97 -12.03 4.47
N ALA A 58 -4.50 -10.83 4.78
CA ALA A 58 -3.97 -10.52 6.11
C ALA A 58 -5.03 -10.69 7.21
N ALA A 59 -6.27 -10.25 6.95
CA ALA A 59 -7.38 -10.45 7.87
C ALA A 59 -7.69 -11.93 8.08
N GLY A 60 -7.78 -12.72 7.00
CA GLY A 60 -8.04 -14.16 7.05
C GLY A 60 -6.96 -14.92 7.81
N LEU A 61 -5.69 -14.62 7.55
CA LEU A 61 -4.55 -15.21 8.26
C LEU A 61 -4.58 -14.87 9.75
N THR A 62 -4.88 -13.62 10.11
CA THR A 62 -4.97 -13.19 11.50
C THR A 62 -6.06 -13.95 12.25
N ILE A 63 -7.23 -14.10 11.65
CA ILE A 63 -8.35 -14.87 12.22
C ILE A 63 -7.95 -16.34 12.39
N LEU A 64 -7.33 -16.93 11.38
CA LEU A 64 -6.89 -18.33 11.42
C LEU A 64 -5.90 -18.57 12.56
N PHE A 65 -4.87 -17.74 12.70
CA PHE A 65 -3.89 -17.86 13.79
C PHE A 65 -4.53 -17.67 15.17
N TYR A 66 -5.47 -16.74 15.31
CA TYR A 66 -6.21 -16.54 16.55
C TYR A 66 -7.02 -17.78 16.94
N LEU A 67 -7.73 -18.40 16.00
CA LEU A 67 -8.52 -19.60 16.25
C LEU A 67 -7.66 -20.81 16.63
N ILE A 68 -6.52 -20.99 15.96
CA ILE A 68 -5.56 -22.06 16.27
C ILE A 68 -4.99 -21.86 17.67
N GLY A 69 -4.56 -20.65 18.01
CA GLY A 69 -4.06 -20.34 19.35
C GLY A 69 -5.11 -20.59 20.43
N LYS A 70 -6.36 -20.19 20.18
CA LYS A 70 -7.47 -20.45 21.11
C LYS A 70 -7.72 -21.95 21.32
N TRP A 71 -7.66 -22.76 20.26
CA TRP A 71 -7.89 -24.21 20.34
C TRP A 71 -6.75 -24.97 21.02
N LEU A 72 -5.52 -24.45 20.98
CA LEU A 72 -4.34 -25.10 21.56
C LEU A 72 -4.16 -24.78 23.05
N PHE A 73 -4.47 -23.54 23.47
CA PHE A 73 -4.22 -23.06 24.83
C PHE A 73 -5.46 -23.08 25.74
N TRP A 74 -6.61 -23.52 25.23
CA TRP A 74 -7.83 -23.77 25.98
C TRP A 74 -8.43 -25.12 25.57
#